data_AF-A0A2P8I4X9-F1
#
_entry.id   AF-A0A2P8I4X9-F1
#
_cell.length_a   1.000
_cell.length_b   1.000
_cell.length_c   1.000
_cell.angle_alpha   90.00
_cell.angle_beta   90.00
_cell.angle_gamma   90.00
#
_symmetry.space_group_name_H-M   'P 1'
#
loop_
_entity.id
_entity.type
_entity.pdbx_description
1 polymer ?
#
loop_
_entity_poly.entity_id
_entity_poly.type
_entity_poly.pdbx_seq_one_letter_code
_entity_poly.pdbx_strand_id
1 'polypeptide(L)'
;MHKNTRRRACGVTAILVAALAAPLATTTGAAAAGGTVTGAKALGATDITCGGSVPVTVTLDAGTGIAGNPVDIELVLDRSGSMQGAIGDLKTAAKSFVDIIDEATDGSLNGVVANGSRIGVVSFADGASVDTPLSSDANAAKSAIDALVASGGTNHSAAITTGQAQLAGSAPTNEKIMVIMTDGQTTVGPDASPAAAAARNAGTEIFGIGLGSVDANEIRDWTTDPDATHYYQAPTPAQLQEVFEAIGAAIVVPAATNVTVVDTVAPQFSVSGAAASKGSVAQNGNQLTWTIAELGTETVTLTFTATHLPTAGGGALAVNPTVAYTDAEGHVVTFGNPAVNVRGCAAAIDVEPEQETNELGTPGQTHTVTATVTDDFGDPVANVPVDFSILSGPNAGGTGNGNTSGAGAVDFTYPATQGLAGLGQDSIRGCFTHVAGHQLCDDVLKDWVDTTPPAVTCQPTNNPGGGNIPPADNEDGFFVLTATDAVDPNPLLFVSDSASSAVFGGFPSGTKIKLVQAPGATPNQKPGAGDIDWRITLKGDALVHGVDASGNQSAPVSCLVPPPPK
;
A
#
# COMPACT_ATOMS: atom_id res chain seq x y z
N MET A 1 37.31 76.03 37.58
CA MET A 1 38.60 75.30 37.65
C MET A 1 38.40 73.93 37.01
N HIS A 2 38.53 73.76 35.69
CA HIS A 2 39.76 73.35 34.97
C HIS A 2 40.61 72.28 35.68
N LYS A 3 40.48 71.01 35.27
CA LYS A 3 41.55 70.21 34.60
C LYS A 3 41.11 68.76 34.29
N ASN A 4 41.35 68.36 33.03
CA ASN A 4 41.52 66.99 32.52
C ASN A 4 42.55 66.19 33.36
N THR A 5 42.67 64.85 33.38
CA THR A 5 42.93 63.95 32.22
C THR A 5 43.05 62.46 32.67
N ARG A 6 42.74 61.53 31.75
CA ARG A 6 43.35 60.19 31.47
C ARG A 6 43.01 58.91 32.26
N ARG A 7 42.32 58.01 31.53
CA ARG A 7 42.45 56.53 31.33
C ARG A 7 43.41 55.75 32.24
N ARG A 8 42.95 54.59 32.72
CA ARG A 8 43.58 53.26 32.48
C ARG A 8 42.64 52.11 32.85
N ALA A 9 42.56 51.15 31.94
CA ALA A 9 41.89 49.86 32.09
C ALA A 9 42.71 48.93 32.99
N CYS A 10 42.01 48.14 33.81
CA CYS A 10 42.50 46.98 34.56
C CYS A 10 41.36 45.95 34.40
N GLY A 11 41.47 44.86 33.63
CA GLY A 11 42.55 43.88 33.67
C GLY A 11 42.15 42.77 34.65
N VAL A 12 41.05 42.05 34.37
CA VAL A 12 40.67 40.83 35.09
C VAL A 12 41.09 39.66 34.23
N THR A 13 42.17 38.99 34.65
CA THR A 13 42.76 37.83 34.00
C THR A 13 41.90 36.60 34.31
N ALA A 14 41.17 36.10 33.31
CA ALA A 14 40.56 34.78 33.35
C ALA A 14 41.64 33.72 33.14
N ILE A 15 41.80 32.82 34.10
CA ILE A 15 42.68 31.65 34.00
C ILE A 15 42.00 30.65 33.06
N LEU A 16 42.56 30.51 31.86
CA LEU A 16 42.25 29.47 30.89
C LEU A 16 42.94 28.17 31.35
N VAL A 17 42.19 27.19 31.84
CA VAL A 17 42.71 25.82 31.98
C VAL A 17 42.43 25.10 30.66
N ALA A 18 43.46 24.97 29.84
CA ALA A 18 43.44 24.14 28.65
C ALA A 18 43.39 22.67 29.07
N ALA A 19 42.24 22.02 28.90
CA ALA A 19 42.15 20.57 28.94
C ALA A 19 42.87 20.02 27.70
N LEU A 20 44.03 19.39 27.90
CA LEU A 20 44.69 18.59 26.88
C LEU A 20 43.78 17.42 26.52
N ALA A 21 43.19 17.48 25.32
CA ALA A 21 42.65 16.31 24.66
C ALA A 21 43.81 15.42 24.21
N ALA A 22 44.04 14.32 24.92
CA ALA A 22 44.77 13.18 24.38
C ALA A 22 43.74 12.27 23.69
N PRO A 23 44.00 11.79 22.46
CA PRO A 23 43.13 10.81 21.83
C PRO A 23 43.34 9.48 22.55
N LEU A 24 42.34 9.01 23.30
CA LEU A 24 42.32 7.62 23.71
C LEU A 24 42.22 6.78 22.45
N ALA A 25 43.29 6.04 22.19
CA ALA A 25 43.33 4.96 21.23
C ALA A 25 42.13 4.04 21.50
N THR A 26 41.35 3.80 20.45
CA THR A 26 40.32 2.77 20.39
C THR A 26 41.00 1.42 20.58
N THR A 27 41.10 0.98 21.83
CA THR A 27 41.22 -0.45 22.10
C THR A 27 39.86 -1.03 21.75
N THR A 28 39.81 -1.79 20.66
CA THR A 28 38.74 -2.74 20.36
C THR A 28 38.69 -3.75 21.50
N GLY A 29 38.02 -3.38 22.59
CA GLY A 29 37.55 -4.29 23.61
C GLY A 29 36.39 -5.09 23.02
N ALA A 30 36.35 -6.37 23.35
CA ALA A 30 35.34 -7.31 22.90
C ALA A 30 33.94 -6.68 22.93
N ALA A 31 33.19 -6.84 21.83
CA ALA A 31 31.77 -6.54 21.84
C ALA A 31 31.15 -7.34 22.97
N ALA A 32 30.71 -6.64 24.03
CA ALA A 32 29.72 -7.21 24.93
C ALA A 32 28.60 -7.70 24.03
N ALA A 33 28.27 -8.98 24.16
CA ALA A 33 27.36 -9.63 23.26
C ALA A 33 25.96 -9.08 23.56
N GLY A 34 25.65 -7.96 22.90
CA GLY A 34 24.47 -7.15 23.12
C GLY A 34 23.22 -7.94 22.79
N GLY A 35 22.08 -7.48 23.32
CA GLY A 35 20.80 -8.04 22.96
C GLY A 35 20.50 -7.87 21.46
N THR A 36 19.34 -8.34 21.04
CA THR A 36 18.94 -8.31 19.63
C THR A 36 17.61 -7.60 19.50
N VAL A 37 17.44 -6.86 18.40
CA VAL A 37 16.16 -6.26 18.02
C VAL A 37 15.93 -6.51 16.54
N THR A 38 14.77 -7.04 16.20
CA THR A 38 14.29 -7.16 14.83
C THR A 38 12.96 -6.45 14.67
N GLY A 39 12.65 -6.05 13.44
CA GLY A 39 11.48 -5.26 13.12
C GLY A 39 10.68 -5.88 11.98
N ALA A 40 9.37 -5.87 12.10
CA ALA A 40 8.47 -6.30 11.03
C ALA A 40 7.31 -5.32 10.88
N LYS A 41 6.74 -5.29 9.68
CA LYS A 41 5.54 -4.53 9.38
C LYS A 41 4.59 -5.34 8.53
N ALA A 42 3.33 -5.38 8.94
CA ALA A 42 2.28 -6.16 8.28
C ALA A 42 1.01 -5.33 8.08
N LEU A 43 0.27 -5.68 7.03
CA LEU A 43 -1.05 -5.15 6.73
C LEU A 43 -2.10 -6.23 7.04
N GLY A 44 -3.24 -5.83 7.61
CA GLY A 44 -4.36 -6.72 7.89
C GLY A 44 -5.17 -7.14 6.66
N ALA A 45 -4.90 -6.52 5.50
CA ALA A 45 -5.54 -6.85 4.22
C ALA A 45 -4.60 -6.51 3.04
N THR A 46 -4.76 -7.23 1.94
CA THR A 46 -4.08 -6.96 0.65
C THR A 46 -4.88 -6.05 -0.26
N ASP A 47 -6.20 -6.00 -0.08
CA ASP A 47 -7.14 -5.25 -0.92
C ASP A 47 -8.11 -4.47 -0.04
N ILE A 48 -8.37 -3.22 -0.42
CA ILE A 48 -9.39 -2.35 0.18
C ILE A 48 -10.16 -1.63 -0.93
N THR A 49 -11.39 -1.21 -0.63
CA THR A 49 -12.15 -0.34 -1.54
C THR A 49 -11.62 1.09 -1.52
N CYS A 50 -11.97 1.89 -2.53
CA CYS A 50 -11.70 3.32 -2.54
C CYS A 50 -12.31 3.99 -1.30
N GLY A 51 -11.47 4.60 -0.46
CA GLY A 51 -11.88 5.19 0.82
C GLY A 51 -11.98 4.19 1.99
N GLY A 52 -11.62 2.93 1.74
CA GLY A 52 -11.54 1.88 2.75
C GLY A 52 -10.34 2.04 3.68
N SER A 53 -10.27 1.17 4.68
CA SER A 53 -9.23 1.20 5.72
C SER A 53 -8.51 -0.13 5.81
N VAL A 54 -7.20 -0.08 6.07
CA VAL A 54 -6.36 -1.25 6.32
C VAL A 54 -5.73 -1.16 7.72
N PRO A 55 -5.90 -2.18 8.58
CA PRO A 55 -5.16 -2.26 9.84
C PRO A 55 -3.66 -2.46 9.56
N VAL A 56 -2.82 -1.81 10.34
CA VAL A 56 -1.36 -1.87 10.23
C VAL A 56 -0.75 -2.27 11.57
N THR A 57 0.19 -3.21 11.53
CA THR A 57 0.95 -3.63 12.71
C THR A 57 2.44 -3.47 12.43
N VAL A 58 3.13 -2.72 13.29
CA VAL A 58 4.58 -2.67 13.39
C VAL A 58 4.98 -3.48 14.61
N THR A 59 5.89 -4.44 14.43
CA THR A 59 6.35 -5.34 15.49
C THR A 59 7.82 -5.10 15.74
N LEU A 60 8.21 -5.05 17.00
CA LEU A 60 9.58 -5.26 17.44
C LEU A 60 9.65 -6.58 18.17
N ASP A 61 10.63 -7.40 17.81
CA ASP A 61 10.95 -8.63 18.52
C ASP A 61 12.36 -8.51 19.07
N ALA A 62 12.47 -8.60 20.39
CA ALA A 62 13.66 -8.26 21.14
C ALA A 62 14.10 -9.41 22.05
N GLY A 63 15.42 -9.55 22.22
CA GLY A 63 16.03 -10.55 23.11
C GLY A 63 17.14 -9.91 23.94
N THR A 64 17.14 -10.13 25.25
CA THR A 64 18.23 -9.66 26.14
C THR A 64 19.57 -10.28 25.74
N GLY A 65 20.67 -9.69 26.23
CA GLY A 65 22.01 -10.23 26.00
C GLY A 65 22.14 -11.70 26.43
N ILE A 66 21.49 -12.10 27.54
CA ILE A 66 21.52 -13.47 28.06
C ILE A 66 20.63 -14.46 27.31
N ALA A 67 19.66 -13.97 26.51
CA ALA A 67 18.88 -14.81 25.60
C ALA A 67 19.71 -15.21 24.35
N GLY A 68 20.61 -14.33 23.91
CA GLY A 68 21.55 -14.59 22.81
C GLY A 68 22.88 -15.23 23.24
N ASN A 69 23.30 -15.00 24.48
CA ASN A 69 24.57 -15.43 25.04
C ASN A 69 24.33 -16.11 26.39
N PRO A 70 24.22 -17.45 26.41
CA PRO A 70 23.77 -18.14 27.61
C PRO A 70 24.77 -18.00 28.76
N VAL A 71 24.26 -17.88 29.99
CA VAL A 71 25.06 -17.67 31.20
C VAL A 71 24.81 -18.77 32.23
N ASP A 72 25.85 -19.18 32.94
CA ASP A 72 25.73 -20.08 34.09
C ASP A 72 25.96 -19.28 35.37
N ILE A 73 24.94 -19.21 36.22
CA ILE A 73 24.95 -18.42 37.46
C ILE A 73 24.94 -19.36 38.66
N GLU A 74 25.93 -19.22 39.53
CA GLU A 74 26.03 -19.94 40.79
C GLU A 74 25.76 -19.00 41.97
N LEU A 75 24.64 -19.23 42.66
CA LEU A 75 24.33 -18.53 43.91
C LEU A 75 25.07 -19.20 45.06
N VAL A 76 25.97 -18.47 45.71
CA VAL A 76 26.78 -18.94 46.84
C VAL A 76 26.29 -18.25 48.12
N LEU A 77 25.46 -18.95 48.89
CA LEU A 77 24.62 -18.36 49.93
C LEU A 77 25.06 -18.77 51.35
N ASP A 78 25.36 -17.78 52.19
CA ASP A 78 25.71 -18.01 53.59
C ASP A 78 24.50 -18.48 54.41
N ARG A 79 24.67 -19.62 55.08
CA ARG A 79 23.72 -20.17 56.04
C ARG A 79 24.36 -20.42 57.41
N SER A 80 25.39 -19.66 57.76
CA SER A 80 26.04 -19.71 59.07
C SER A 80 25.09 -19.31 60.21
N GLY A 81 25.49 -19.57 61.45
CA GLY A 81 24.66 -19.27 62.62
C GLY A 81 24.32 -17.77 62.80
N SER A 82 25.17 -16.85 62.33
CA SER A 82 24.92 -15.40 62.38
C SER A 82 23.69 -15.00 61.55
N MET A 83 23.43 -15.74 60.47
CA MET A 83 22.33 -15.49 59.54
C MET A 83 20.94 -15.78 60.13
N GLN A 84 20.82 -16.29 61.36
CA GLN A 84 19.52 -16.70 61.92
C GLN A 84 18.45 -15.59 61.89
N GLY A 85 18.84 -14.33 62.00
CA GLY A 85 17.94 -13.17 61.90
C GLY A 85 17.67 -12.65 60.49
N ALA A 86 18.45 -13.08 59.49
CA ALA A 86 18.40 -12.54 58.12
C ALA A 86 18.15 -13.61 57.03
N ILE A 87 18.19 -14.89 57.38
CA ILE A 87 18.04 -16.00 56.43
C ILE A 87 16.70 -15.97 55.69
N GLY A 88 15.64 -15.46 56.31
CA GLY A 88 14.33 -15.29 55.65
C GLY A 88 14.36 -14.25 54.54
N ASP A 89 15.04 -13.13 54.78
CA ASP A 89 15.18 -12.05 53.79
C ASP A 89 16.14 -12.45 52.67
N LEU A 90 17.23 -13.17 53.00
CA LEU A 90 18.10 -13.78 52.00
C LEU A 90 17.31 -14.69 51.06
N LYS A 91 16.52 -15.61 51.61
CA LYS A 91 15.70 -16.52 50.80
C LYS A 91 14.75 -15.76 49.88
N THR A 92 14.11 -14.71 50.39
CA THR A 92 13.18 -13.89 49.61
C THR A 92 13.91 -13.21 48.46
N ALA A 93 15.02 -12.53 48.74
CA ALA A 93 15.80 -11.80 47.74
C ALA A 93 16.45 -12.73 46.70
N ALA A 94 17.05 -13.84 47.12
CA ALA A 94 17.66 -14.81 46.23
C ALA A 94 16.63 -15.47 45.29
N LYS A 95 15.41 -15.76 45.76
CA LYS A 95 14.34 -16.26 44.89
C LYS A 95 13.86 -15.21 43.90
N SER A 96 13.77 -13.94 44.31
CA SER A 96 13.46 -12.84 43.39
C SER A 96 14.51 -12.71 42.30
N PHE A 97 15.79 -12.91 42.62
CA PHE A 97 16.85 -12.96 41.63
C PHE A 97 16.69 -14.13 40.66
N VAL A 98 16.34 -15.33 41.15
CA VAL A 98 16.03 -16.48 40.28
C VAL A 98 14.88 -16.15 39.32
N ASP A 99 13.82 -15.50 39.82
CA ASP A 99 12.67 -15.08 39.01
C ASP A 99 13.06 -14.05 37.92
N ILE A 100 13.96 -13.10 38.24
CA ILE A 100 14.52 -12.15 37.26
C ILE A 100 15.27 -12.89 36.14
N ILE A 101 16.09 -13.87 36.48
CA ILE A 101 16.86 -14.64 35.49
C ILE A 101 15.93 -15.52 34.63
N ASP A 102 14.94 -16.18 35.23
CA ASP A 102 13.91 -16.96 34.54
C ASP A 102 13.24 -16.11 33.45
N GLU A 103 12.61 -15.00 33.85
CA GLU A 103 11.91 -14.10 32.93
C GLU A 103 12.85 -13.44 31.90
N ALA A 104 14.08 -13.08 32.28
CA ALA A 104 15.01 -12.44 31.37
C ALA A 104 15.48 -13.34 30.22
N THR A 105 15.49 -14.66 30.42
CA THR A 105 15.99 -15.61 29.42
C THR A 105 15.03 -15.83 28.26
N ASP A 106 13.72 -15.88 28.47
CA ASP A 106 12.72 -16.11 27.41
C ASP A 106 11.49 -15.17 27.44
N GLY A 107 11.46 -14.20 28.36
CA GLY A 107 10.34 -13.29 28.56
C GLY A 107 9.20 -13.85 29.41
N SER A 108 9.36 -15.02 30.03
CA SER A 108 8.31 -15.71 30.77
C SER A 108 8.76 -16.17 32.15
N LEU A 109 8.02 -15.78 33.19
CA LEU A 109 8.20 -16.34 34.54
C LEU A 109 7.50 -17.71 34.65
N ASN A 110 8.10 -18.75 34.08
CA ASN A 110 7.51 -20.09 33.96
C ASN A 110 8.21 -21.18 34.79
N GLY A 111 9.30 -20.82 35.49
CA GLY A 111 10.12 -21.71 36.28
C GLY A 111 11.23 -22.40 35.48
N VAL A 112 11.58 -21.91 34.29
CA VAL A 112 12.58 -22.49 33.39
C VAL A 112 13.57 -21.42 32.94
N VAL A 113 14.81 -21.50 33.44
CA VAL A 113 15.91 -20.72 32.90
C VAL A 113 16.23 -21.23 31.48
N ALA A 114 15.88 -20.43 30.48
CA ALA A 114 15.81 -20.82 29.08
C ALA A 114 17.08 -20.44 28.30
N ASN A 115 17.04 -20.71 26.99
CA ASN A 115 18.11 -20.38 26.02
C ASN A 115 19.51 -20.89 26.37
N GLY A 116 19.60 -21.96 27.16
CA GLY A 116 20.86 -22.60 27.55
C GLY A 116 21.54 -21.98 28.77
N SER A 117 20.96 -20.92 29.34
CA SER A 117 21.38 -20.38 30.63
C SER A 117 20.97 -21.33 31.75
N ARG A 118 21.71 -21.31 32.86
CA ARG A 118 21.47 -22.21 33.99
C ARG A 118 21.73 -21.51 35.30
N ILE A 119 21.05 -21.97 36.34
CA ILE A 119 21.25 -21.50 37.70
C ILE A 119 21.54 -22.67 38.65
N GLY A 120 22.46 -22.44 39.58
CA GLY A 120 22.89 -23.38 40.61
C GLY A 120 22.85 -22.71 41.98
N VAL A 121 22.75 -23.52 43.03
CA VAL A 121 22.73 -23.05 44.42
C VAL A 121 23.71 -23.87 45.24
N VAL A 122 24.70 -23.17 45.79
CA VAL A 122 25.62 -23.66 46.81
C VAL A 122 25.37 -22.87 48.09
N SER A 123 25.23 -23.57 49.21
CA SER A 123 25.21 -22.92 50.53
C SER A 123 26.43 -23.30 51.35
N PHE A 124 26.77 -22.45 52.32
CA PHE A 124 27.93 -22.69 53.17
C PHE A 124 27.71 -22.31 54.63
N ALA A 125 28.43 -23.03 55.50
CA ALA A 125 28.58 -22.79 56.93
C ALA A 125 30.00 -23.25 57.35
N ASP A 126 30.14 -24.34 58.13
CA ASP A 126 31.44 -24.95 58.46
C ASP A 126 32.19 -25.48 57.22
N GLY A 127 31.44 -25.82 56.17
CA GLY A 127 31.89 -26.15 54.83
C GLY A 127 30.80 -25.77 53.81
N ALA A 128 30.97 -26.14 52.54
CA ALA A 128 30.01 -25.82 51.49
C ALA A 128 29.33 -27.08 50.93
N SER A 129 28.07 -26.94 50.52
CA SER A 129 27.25 -27.99 49.92
C SER A 129 26.62 -27.49 48.63
N VAL A 130 26.60 -28.34 47.60
CA VAL A 130 25.81 -28.10 46.39
C VAL A 130 24.37 -28.51 46.70
N ASP A 131 23.49 -27.54 46.85
CA ASP A 131 22.08 -27.77 47.17
C ASP A 131 21.25 -27.97 45.91
N THR A 132 21.65 -27.34 44.80
CA THR A 132 21.12 -27.60 43.44
C THR A 132 22.23 -27.45 42.42
N PRO A 133 22.55 -28.48 41.61
CA PRO A 133 23.49 -28.35 40.50
C PRO A 133 22.99 -27.36 39.44
N LEU A 134 23.90 -26.80 38.64
CA LEU A 134 23.56 -25.96 37.49
C LEU A 134 22.53 -26.64 36.57
N SER A 135 21.33 -26.07 36.52
CA SER A 135 20.23 -26.59 35.71
C SER A 135 19.35 -25.46 35.17
N SER A 136 18.44 -25.80 34.26
CA SER A 136 17.41 -24.89 33.78
C SER A 136 16.18 -24.83 34.71
N ASP A 137 16.18 -25.55 35.83
CA ASP A 137 15.00 -25.65 36.72
C ASP A 137 15.07 -24.57 37.81
N ALA A 138 14.42 -23.44 37.55
CA ALA A 138 14.34 -22.34 38.50
C ALA A 138 13.57 -22.74 39.78
N ASN A 139 12.59 -23.65 39.67
CA ASN A 139 11.83 -24.12 40.83
C ASN A 139 12.65 -25.01 41.75
N ALA A 140 13.56 -25.82 41.20
CA ALA A 140 14.52 -26.60 41.99
C ALA A 140 15.46 -25.67 42.77
N ALA A 141 16.01 -24.63 42.11
CA ALA A 141 16.83 -23.63 42.78
C ALA A 141 16.07 -22.90 43.90
N LYS A 142 14.83 -22.43 43.63
CA LYS A 142 13.98 -21.81 44.66
C LYS A 142 13.67 -22.74 45.83
N SER A 143 13.45 -24.03 45.57
CA SER A 143 13.21 -25.04 46.61
C SER A 143 14.45 -25.30 47.48
N ALA A 144 15.64 -25.33 46.87
CA ALA A 144 16.89 -25.43 47.60
C ALA A 144 17.14 -24.19 48.48
N ILE A 145 16.87 -22.99 47.96
CA ILE A 145 16.92 -21.75 48.73
C ILE A 145 15.95 -21.83 49.92
N ASP A 146 14.70 -22.26 49.71
CA ASP A 146 13.72 -22.39 50.80
C ASP A 146 14.13 -23.40 51.88
N ALA A 147 14.94 -24.41 51.54
CA ALA A 147 15.44 -25.41 52.46
C ALA A 147 16.62 -24.96 53.34
N LEU A 148 17.22 -23.79 53.08
CA LEU A 148 18.40 -23.33 53.83
C LEU A 148 18.09 -23.11 55.31
N VAL A 149 18.97 -23.55 56.20
CA VAL A 149 18.85 -23.38 57.65
C VAL A 149 20.13 -22.78 58.22
N ALA A 150 19.99 -21.64 58.90
CA ALA A 150 21.08 -20.93 59.57
C ALA A 150 21.67 -21.77 60.71
N SER A 151 22.92 -22.21 60.58
CA SER A 151 23.65 -23.01 61.57
C SER A 151 25.15 -23.07 61.25
N GLY A 152 25.98 -23.41 62.24
CA GLY A 152 27.43 -23.61 62.04
C GLY A 152 28.25 -22.32 61.94
N GLY A 153 29.54 -22.48 61.61
CA GLY A 153 30.48 -21.38 61.33
C GLY A 153 30.37 -20.84 59.90
N THR A 154 31.42 -20.17 59.43
CA THR A 154 31.47 -19.42 58.16
C THR A 154 32.78 -19.72 57.43
N ASN A 155 32.71 -20.46 56.32
CA ASN A 155 33.87 -20.94 55.55
C ASN A 155 33.81 -20.48 54.08
N HIS A 156 34.24 -19.23 53.84
CA HIS A 156 34.22 -18.59 52.51
C HIS A 156 35.11 -19.30 51.47
N SER A 157 36.27 -19.82 51.88
CA SER A 157 37.18 -20.52 50.97
C SER A 157 36.54 -21.79 50.40
N ALA A 158 35.83 -22.56 51.24
CA ALA A 158 35.05 -23.71 50.79
C ALA A 158 33.85 -23.31 49.91
N ALA A 159 33.21 -22.18 50.22
CA ALA A 159 32.09 -21.63 49.45
C ALA A 159 32.50 -21.33 48.00
N ILE A 160 33.53 -20.50 47.81
CA ILE A 160 34.03 -20.10 46.50
C ILE A 160 34.59 -21.31 45.74
N THR A 161 35.33 -22.20 46.41
CA THR A 161 35.89 -23.39 45.76
C THR A 161 34.78 -24.32 45.23
N THR A 162 33.74 -24.54 46.03
CA THR A 162 32.61 -25.41 45.63
C THR A 162 31.78 -24.77 44.52
N GLY A 163 31.46 -23.47 44.62
CA GLY A 163 30.76 -22.75 43.56
C GLY A 163 31.55 -22.74 42.25
N GLN A 164 32.86 -22.49 42.32
CA GLN A 164 33.73 -22.54 41.15
C GLN A 164 33.79 -23.94 40.53
N ALA A 165 33.73 -25.01 41.32
CA ALA A 165 33.71 -26.37 40.80
C ALA A 165 32.43 -26.67 39.99
N GLN A 166 31.28 -26.13 40.39
CA GLN A 166 30.05 -26.20 39.58
C GLN A 166 30.24 -25.48 38.24
N LEU A 167 30.71 -24.23 38.29
CA LEU A 167 30.92 -23.40 37.10
C LEU A 167 32.00 -23.96 36.16
N ALA A 168 33.07 -24.56 36.69
CA ALA A 168 34.12 -25.17 35.86
C ALA A 168 33.66 -26.45 35.16
N GLY A 169 32.68 -27.18 35.72
CA GLY A 169 32.07 -28.37 35.13
C GLY A 169 30.99 -28.08 34.08
N SER A 170 30.73 -26.80 33.81
CA SER A 170 29.62 -26.32 33.00
C SER A 170 30.03 -26.12 31.52
N ALA A 171 29.07 -25.76 30.63
CA ALA A 171 29.31 -25.70 29.19
C ALA A 171 30.35 -24.62 28.84
N PRO A 172 31.38 -24.91 28.05
CA PRO A 172 32.54 -24.01 27.90
C PRO A 172 32.23 -22.68 27.21
N THR A 173 31.08 -22.56 26.54
CA THR A 173 30.66 -21.35 25.81
C THR A 173 29.86 -20.37 26.64
N ASN A 174 29.30 -20.80 27.78
CA ASN A 174 28.49 -19.93 28.62
C ASN A 174 29.40 -19.05 29.48
N GLU A 175 29.04 -17.79 29.66
CA GLU A 175 29.67 -16.92 30.68
C GLU A 175 29.42 -17.49 32.08
N LYS A 176 30.37 -17.28 32.99
CA LYS A 176 30.37 -17.87 34.34
C LYS A 176 30.23 -16.77 35.37
N ILE A 177 29.14 -16.81 36.13
CA ILE A 177 28.84 -15.79 37.13
C ILE A 177 28.67 -16.48 38.48
N MET A 178 29.34 -15.95 39.50
CA MET A 178 29.20 -16.35 40.89
C MET A 178 28.65 -15.17 41.68
N VAL A 179 27.56 -15.37 42.41
CA VAL A 179 27.02 -14.36 43.34
C VAL A 179 27.19 -14.88 44.75
N ILE A 180 28.19 -14.37 45.47
CA ILE A 180 28.46 -14.72 46.86
C ILE A 180 27.80 -13.72 47.82
N MET A 181 27.12 -14.24 48.83
CA MET A 181 26.47 -13.43 49.87
C MET A 181 26.84 -13.92 51.25
N THR A 182 27.20 -13.01 52.16
CA THR A 182 27.55 -13.31 53.57
C THR A 182 27.22 -12.16 54.53
N ASP A 183 26.94 -12.47 55.80
CA ASP A 183 26.80 -11.50 56.90
C ASP A 183 27.97 -11.48 57.90
N GLY A 184 28.99 -12.29 57.66
CA GLY A 184 29.98 -12.62 58.67
C GLY A 184 31.42 -12.58 58.18
N GLN A 185 32.34 -12.74 59.14
CA GLN A 185 33.77 -12.96 58.87
C GLN A 185 34.07 -14.45 58.78
N THR A 186 35.15 -14.80 58.11
CA THR A 186 35.64 -16.19 58.07
C THR A 186 35.93 -16.70 59.50
N THR A 187 35.19 -17.72 59.95
CA THR A 187 35.38 -18.35 61.28
C THR A 187 35.95 -19.76 61.19
N VAL A 188 35.87 -20.39 60.02
CA VAL A 188 36.36 -21.74 59.75
C VAL A 188 37.05 -21.76 58.38
N GLY A 189 38.15 -22.51 58.27
CA GLY A 189 38.87 -22.68 57.01
C GLY A 189 39.99 -21.66 56.79
N PRO A 190 40.70 -21.78 55.66
CA PRO A 190 41.75 -20.85 55.26
C PRO A 190 41.16 -19.57 54.64
N ASP A 191 42.03 -18.61 54.36
CA ASP A 191 41.71 -17.41 53.58
C ASP A 191 41.08 -17.77 52.22
N ALA A 192 40.07 -17.01 51.82
CA ALA A 192 39.31 -17.20 50.59
C ALA A 192 39.89 -16.45 49.39
N SER A 193 40.77 -15.46 49.62
CA SER A 193 41.41 -14.67 48.55
C SER A 193 42.10 -15.53 47.47
N PRO A 194 42.86 -16.60 47.78
CA PRO A 194 43.44 -17.46 46.75
C PRO A 194 42.39 -18.22 45.92
N ALA A 195 41.26 -18.62 46.54
CA ALA A 195 40.19 -19.32 45.85
C ALA A 195 39.44 -18.37 44.90
N ALA A 196 39.16 -17.14 45.34
CA ALA A 196 38.53 -16.12 44.52
C ALA A 196 39.42 -15.71 43.34
N ALA A 197 40.72 -15.51 43.58
CA ALA A 197 41.68 -15.22 42.51
C ALA A 197 41.74 -16.36 41.48
N ALA A 198 41.68 -17.63 41.92
CA ALA A 198 41.65 -18.77 41.01
C ALA A 198 40.37 -18.81 40.15
N ALA A 199 39.21 -18.51 40.74
CA ALA A 199 37.94 -18.41 40.02
C ALA A 199 37.95 -17.28 38.98
N ARG A 200 38.41 -16.07 39.36
CA ARG A 200 38.55 -14.95 38.42
C ARG A 200 39.54 -15.24 37.29
N ASN A 201 40.68 -15.87 37.61
CA ASN A 201 41.66 -16.30 36.59
C ASN A 201 41.11 -17.38 35.64
N ALA A 202 40.10 -18.13 36.05
CA ALA A 202 39.37 -19.07 35.21
C ALA A 202 38.28 -18.42 34.35
N GLY A 203 38.11 -17.09 34.45
CA GLY A 203 37.09 -16.33 33.72
C GLY A 203 35.74 -16.25 34.41
N THR A 204 35.64 -16.61 35.69
CA THR A 204 34.41 -16.43 36.47
C THR A 204 34.29 -14.98 36.94
N GLU A 205 33.18 -14.34 36.61
CA GLU A 205 32.78 -13.06 37.17
C GLU A 205 32.17 -13.26 38.56
N ILE A 206 32.63 -12.50 39.55
CA ILE A 206 32.23 -12.67 40.95
C ILE A 206 31.57 -11.38 41.46
N PHE A 207 30.31 -11.49 41.83
CA PHE A 207 29.54 -10.47 42.55
C PHE A 207 29.49 -10.81 44.04
N GLY A 208 29.70 -9.80 44.88
CA GLY A 208 29.76 -9.95 46.33
C GLY A 208 28.71 -9.10 47.03
N ILE A 209 27.94 -9.72 47.93
CA ILE A 209 26.92 -9.08 48.76
C ILE A 209 27.33 -9.20 50.23
N GLY A 210 27.65 -8.06 50.83
CA GLY A 210 27.90 -7.94 52.26
C GLY A 210 26.65 -7.54 53.01
N LEU A 211 26.15 -8.37 53.93
CA LEU A 211 25.00 -8.06 54.77
C LEU A 211 25.42 -7.54 56.14
N GLY A 212 24.83 -6.43 56.59
CA GLY A 212 25.08 -5.89 57.92
C GLY A 212 26.51 -5.39 58.08
N SER A 213 27.16 -5.70 59.21
CA SER A 213 28.51 -5.23 59.51
C SER A 213 29.56 -6.27 59.15
N VAL A 214 29.98 -6.30 57.89
CA VAL A 214 31.04 -7.19 57.35
C VAL A 214 32.33 -6.44 57.05
N ASP A 215 33.44 -7.17 56.88
CA ASP A 215 34.66 -6.59 56.32
C ASP A 215 34.50 -6.40 54.80
N ALA A 216 34.09 -5.20 54.41
CA ALA A 216 33.89 -4.84 53.02
C ALA A 216 35.15 -5.03 52.15
N ASN A 217 36.36 -4.90 52.72
CA ASN A 217 37.58 -5.07 51.94
C ASN A 217 37.87 -6.55 51.67
N GLU A 218 37.49 -7.44 52.59
CA GLU A 218 37.61 -8.89 52.41
C GLU A 218 36.73 -9.34 51.23
N ILE A 219 35.47 -8.89 51.18
CA ILE A 219 34.55 -9.26 50.09
C ILE A 219 35.00 -8.62 48.76
N ARG A 220 35.45 -7.36 48.76
CA ARG A 220 35.97 -6.69 47.55
C ARG A 220 37.17 -7.40 46.94
N ASP A 221 38.04 -7.97 47.77
CA ASP A 221 39.16 -8.78 47.29
C ASP A 221 38.71 -10.07 46.56
N TRP A 222 37.49 -10.53 46.84
CA TRP A 222 36.89 -11.68 46.16
C TRP A 222 36.14 -11.31 44.87
N THR A 223 35.60 -10.10 44.77
CA THR A 223 34.81 -9.67 43.62
C THR A 223 35.64 -9.39 42.37
N THR A 224 34.99 -9.37 41.22
CA THR A 224 35.61 -8.91 39.96
C THR A 224 35.70 -7.39 39.93
N ASP A 225 36.79 -6.84 39.39
CA ASP A 225 36.93 -5.39 39.24
C ASP A 225 36.06 -4.85 38.09
N PRO A 226 35.43 -3.67 38.23
CA PRO A 226 35.55 -2.74 39.36
C PRO A 226 34.55 -3.04 40.49
N ASP A 227 34.98 -2.81 41.74
CA ASP A 227 34.13 -2.92 42.94
C ASP A 227 32.82 -2.14 42.85
N ALA A 228 32.81 -1.01 42.14
CA ALA A 228 31.64 -0.14 42.02
C ALA A 228 30.44 -0.82 41.35
N THR A 229 30.65 -1.92 40.61
CA THR A 229 29.61 -2.69 39.92
C THR A 229 29.49 -4.13 40.41
N HIS A 230 30.46 -4.61 41.19
CA HIS A 230 30.52 -6.02 41.61
C HIS A 230 30.43 -6.24 43.12
N TYR A 231 30.60 -5.19 43.92
CA TYR A 231 30.42 -5.26 45.37
C TYR A 231 29.23 -4.42 45.81
N TYR A 232 28.33 -5.06 46.56
CA TYR A 232 27.12 -4.45 47.10
C TYR A 232 27.07 -4.63 48.60
N GLN A 233 26.89 -3.52 49.31
CA GLN A 233 26.64 -3.53 50.75
C GLN A 233 25.13 -3.44 50.99
N ALA A 234 24.59 -4.39 51.73
CA ALA A 234 23.23 -4.36 52.26
C ALA A 234 23.28 -4.08 53.77
N PRO A 235 23.16 -2.82 54.23
CA PRO A 235 23.20 -2.49 55.66
C PRO A 235 22.15 -3.21 56.51
N THR A 236 21.01 -3.54 55.91
CA THR A 236 19.92 -4.26 56.58
C THR A 236 19.40 -5.41 55.71
N PRO A 237 18.83 -6.46 56.32
CA PRO A 237 18.21 -7.55 55.56
C PRO A 237 17.11 -7.10 54.59
N ALA A 238 16.36 -6.04 54.93
CA ALA A 238 15.34 -5.47 54.07
C ALA A 238 15.87 -4.90 52.74
N GLN A 239 17.16 -4.54 52.67
CA GLN A 239 17.81 -4.01 51.46
C GLN A 239 18.42 -5.10 50.58
N LEU A 240 18.40 -6.37 51.00
CA LEU A 240 18.91 -7.47 50.19
C LEU A 240 18.15 -7.60 48.88
N GLN A 241 16.84 -7.35 48.90
CA GLN A 241 16.03 -7.41 47.70
C GLN A 241 16.51 -6.39 46.65
N GLU A 242 16.71 -5.14 47.04
CA GLU A 242 17.22 -4.07 46.14
C GLU A 242 18.60 -4.43 45.57
N VAL A 243 19.47 -5.04 46.37
CA VAL A 243 20.81 -5.47 45.93
C VAL A 243 20.74 -6.61 44.92
N PHE A 244 19.94 -7.64 45.19
CA PHE A 244 19.77 -8.75 44.27
C PHE A 244 19.09 -8.30 42.97
N GLU A 245 18.12 -7.37 43.04
CA GLU A 245 17.54 -6.74 41.85
C GLU A 245 18.59 -5.95 41.05
N ALA A 246 19.48 -5.21 41.71
CA ALA A 246 20.56 -4.49 41.05
C ALA A 246 21.58 -5.41 40.35
N ILE A 247 21.92 -6.54 40.99
CA ILE A 247 22.78 -7.57 40.37
C ILE A 247 22.05 -8.24 39.21
N GLY A 248 20.75 -8.52 39.36
CA GLY A 248 19.89 -9.00 38.28
C GLY A 248 19.94 -8.07 37.07
N ALA A 249 19.80 -6.77 37.27
CA ALA A 249 19.90 -5.76 36.21
C ALA A 249 21.32 -5.59 35.64
N ALA A 250 22.37 -5.87 36.42
CA ALA A 250 23.75 -5.85 35.92
C ALA A 250 24.06 -7.06 35.01
N ILE A 251 23.43 -8.20 35.29
CA ILE A 251 23.60 -9.45 34.53
C ILE A 251 22.67 -9.46 33.31
N VAL A 252 21.42 -9.03 33.50
CA VAL A 252 20.41 -8.94 32.43
C VAL A 252 20.60 -7.63 31.68
N VAL A 253 21.43 -7.66 30.65
CA VAL A 253 21.53 -6.52 29.72
C VAL A 253 20.26 -6.46 28.86
N PRO A 254 19.48 -5.37 28.93
CA PRO A 254 18.30 -5.21 28.10
C PRO A 254 18.63 -5.33 26.61
N ALA A 255 17.65 -5.72 25.81
CA ALA A 255 17.79 -5.79 24.37
C ALA A 255 18.08 -4.42 23.75
N ALA A 256 17.38 -3.39 24.22
CA ALA A 256 17.59 -2.00 23.81
C ALA A 256 16.99 -1.03 24.84
N THR A 257 17.56 0.17 24.94
CA THR A 257 17.07 1.27 25.78
C THR A 257 16.88 2.54 24.95
N ASN A 258 16.01 3.43 25.42
CA ASN A 258 15.63 4.68 24.73
C ASN A 258 15.18 4.46 23.27
N VAL A 259 14.42 3.40 23.05
CA VAL A 259 13.94 2.99 21.74
C VAL A 259 12.96 4.03 21.19
N THR A 260 13.19 4.46 19.95
CA THR A 260 12.29 5.33 19.20
C THR A 260 12.07 4.76 17.81
N VAL A 261 10.80 4.58 17.44
CA VAL A 261 10.36 4.19 16.09
C VAL A 261 9.57 5.34 15.49
N VAL A 262 10.01 5.84 14.34
CA VAL A 262 9.30 6.87 13.57
C VAL A 262 8.72 6.25 12.31
N ASP A 263 7.41 6.08 12.29
CA ASP A 263 6.63 5.52 11.19
C ASP A 263 5.92 6.65 10.43
N THR A 264 6.24 6.86 9.15
CA THR A 264 5.62 7.93 8.34
C THR A 264 4.75 7.35 7.23
N VAL A 265 3.44 7.25 7.50
CA VAL A 265 2.45 6.70 6.58
C VAL A 265 2.32 7.59 5.33
N ALA A 266 2.18 6.95 4.17
CA ALA A 266 2.12 7.64 2.88
C ALA A 266 0.96 8.66 2.82
N PRO A 267 1.11 9.78 2.10
CA PRO A 267 0.12 10.87 2.09
C PRO A 267 -1.22 10.49 1.44
N GLN A 268 -1.30 9.37 0.73
CA GLN A 268 -2.57 8.83 0.20
C GLN A 268 -3.49 8.27 1.29
N PHE A 269 -3.03 8.20 2.55
CA PHE A 269 -3.80 7.68 3.67
C PHE A 269 -3.93 8.71 4.79
N SER A 270 -4.95 8.60 5.62
CA SER A 270 -5.01 9.22 6.95
C SER A 270 -4.81 8.16 8.03
N VAL A 271 -4.18 8.53 9.14
CA VAL A 271 -3.87 7.60 10.25
C VAL A 271 -4.81 7.84 11.43
N SER A 272 -5.30 6.75 12.04
CA SER A 272 -6.12 6.82 13.26
C SER A 272 -5.93 5.58 14.14
N GLY A 273 -6.37 5.67 15.40
CA GLY A 273 -6.39 4.53 16.32
C GLY A 273 -5.01 3.97 16.70
N ALA A 274 -3.97 4.80 16.73
CA ALA A 274 -2.63 4.36 17.11
C ALA A 274 -2.59 3.88 18.56
N ALA A 275 -2.11 2.66 18.79
CA ALA A 275 -1.98 2.05 20.10
C ALA A 275 -0.71 1.20 20.18
N ALA A 276 0.08 1.39 21.23
CA ALA A 276 1.29 0.62 21.50
C ALA A 276 1.04 -0.38 22.63
N SER A 277 1.55 -1.61 22.50
CA SER A 277 1.49 -2.62 23.56
C SER A 277 2.45 -2.30 24.72
N LYS A 278 3.49 -1.50 24.48
CA LYS A 278 4.47 -1.03 25.46
C LYS A 278 4.94 0.39 25.11
N GLY A 279 5.26 1.19 26.12
CA GLY A 279 5.70 2.57 25.92
C GLY A 279 4.54 3.50 25.55
N SER A 280 4.84 4.53 24.74
CA SER A 280 3.85 5.54 24.33
C SER A 280 3.98 5.86 22.84
N VAL A 281 2.87 6.25 22.23
CA VAL A 281 2.82 6.69 20.83
C VAL A 281 2.29 8.12 20.75
N ALA A 282 3.01 8.97 20.01
CA ALA A 282 2.57 10.30 19.64
C ALA A 282 2.29 10.35 18.14
N GLN A 283 1.17 10.98 17.75
CA GLN A 283 0.79 11.14 16.35
C GLN A 283 0.84 12.61 15.95
N ASN A 284 1.50 12.90 14.82
CA ASN A 284 1.49 14.21 14.16
C ASN A 284 1.15 14.02 12.68
N GLY A 285 -0.14 14.20 12.33
CA GLY A 285 -0.64 13.89 10.99
C GLY A 285 -0.45 12.39 10.67
N ASN A 286 0.36 12.11 9.65
CA ASN A 286 0.67 10.75 9.20
C ASN A 286 1.95 10.17 9.82
N GLN A 287 2.61 10.92 10.71
CA GLN A 287 3.80 10.44 11.40
C GLN A 287 3.44 9.95 12.80
N LEU A 288 3.78 8.70 13.10
CA LEU A 288 3.70 8.10 14.42
C LEU A 288 5.11 7.99 15.00
N THR A 289 5.30 8.52 16.20
CA THR A 289 6.53 8.36 16.99
C THR A 289 6.21 7.47 18.18
N TRP A 290 6.75 6.25 18.17
CA TRP A 290 6.60 5.27 19.24
C TRP A 290 7.89 5.21 20.06
N THR A 291 7.77 5.48 21.37
CA THR A 291 8.89 5.52 22.30
C THR A 291 8.75 4.46 23.38
N ILE A 292 9.82 3.72 23.66
CA ILE A 292 9.89 2.68 24.68
C ILE A 292 11.15 2.93 25.50
N ALA A 293 11.02 2.96 26.83
CA ALA A 293 12.16 3.18 27.71
C ALA A 293 13.18 2.04 27.61
N GLU A 294 12.69 0.80 27.61
CA GLU A 294 13.51 -0.41 27.62
C GLU A 294 12.76 -1.60 26.98
N LEU A 295 13.51 -2.42 26.24
CA LEU A 295 13.09 -3.73 25.73
C LEU A 295 13.89 -4.84 26.39
N GLY A 296 13.20 -5.84 26.93
CA GLY A 296 13.77 -7.10 27.40
C GLY A 296 13.67 -8.19 26.33
N THR A 297 13.51 -9.44 26.75
CA THR A 297 13.15 -10.55 25.85
C THR A 297 11.65 -10.55 25.69
N GLU A 298 11.16 -9.93 24.61
CA GLU A 298 9.72 -9.72 24.41
C GLU A 298 9.41 -9.35 22.96
N THR A 299 8.15 -9.59 22.57
CA THR A 299 7.59 -9.07 21.32
C THR A 299 6.57 -7.98 21.64
N VAL A 300 6.78 -6.77 21.11
CA VAL A 300 5.89 -5.62 21.30
C VAL A 300 5.40 -5.08 19.96
N THR A 301 4.23 -4.43 19.97
CA THR A 301 3.57 -3.96 18.75
C THR A 301 3.08 -2.53 18.86
N LEU A 302 3.14 -1.83 17.74
CA LEU A 302 2.38 -0.61 17.45
C LEU A 302 1.33 -0.95 16.41
N THR A 303 0.07 -0.69 16.73
CA THR A 303 -1.07 -0.90 15.82
C THR A 303 -1.72 0.43 15.49
N PHE A 304 -2.21 0.58 14.26
CA PHE A 304 -3.00 1.73 13.82
C PHE A 304 -3.82 1.38 12.58
N THR A 305 -4.74 2.26 12.20
CA THR A 305 -5.54 2.14 10.97
C THR A 305 -5.11 3.19 9.96
N ALA A 306 -4.79 2.75 8.74
CA ALA A 306 -4.59 3.63 7.59
C ALA A 306 -5.85 3.64 6.72
N THR A 307 -6.47 4.80 6.54
CA THR A 307 -7.67 4.99 5.72
C THR A 307 -7.31 5.69 4.42
N HIS A 308 -7.63 5.08 3.29
CA HIS A 308 -7.36 5.64 1.97
C HIS A 308 -8.11 6.96 1.76
N LEU A 309 -7.45 7.96 1.20
CA LEU A 309 -8.06 9.22 0.79
C LEU A 309 -8.53 9.10 -0.67
N PRO A 310 -9.85 9.08 -0.95
CA PRO A 310 -10.35 8.87 -2.31
C PRO A 310 -9.76 9.82 -3.37
N THR A 311 -9.39 11.05 -2.98
CA THR A 311 -8.77 12.05 -3.86
C THR A 311 -7.40 11.66 -4.39
N ALA A 312 -6.75 10.64 -3.81
CA ALA A 312 -5.41 10.19 -4.19
C ALA A 312 -5.39 9.21 -5.39
N GLY A 313 -6.55 8.75 -5.86
CA GLY A 313 -6.64 7.69 -6.89
C GLY A 313 -6.46 6.28 -6.32
N GLY A 314 -6.63 5.25 -7.14
CA GLY A 314 -6.56 3.84 -6.71
C GLY A 314 -5.19 3.20 -6.94
N GLY A 315 -5.21 1.88 -7.12
CA GLY A 315 -4.03 1.10 -7.51
C GLY A 315 -3.27 0.48 -6.34
N ALA A 316 -2.07 -0.01 -6.62
CA ALA A 316 -1.19 -0.60 -5.61
C ALA A 316 -0.41 0.49 -4.87
N LEU A 317 -0.83 0.84 -3.66
CA LEU A 317 -0.29 1.94 -2.88
C LEU A 317 0.53 1.44 -1.70
N ALA A 318 1.79 1.87 -1.62
CA ALA A 318 2.63 1.63 -0.45
C ALA A 318 2.04 2.35 0.77
N VAL A 319 1.75 1.62 1.85
CA VAL A 319 1.12 2.22 3.04
C VAL A 319 2.16 3.00 3.85
N ASN A 320 3.40 2.52 3.88
CA ASN A 320 4.44 3.24 4.60
C ASN A 320 5.83 3.07 3.96
N PRO A 321 6.31 4.08 3.23
CA PRO A 321 7.62 4.03 2.59
C PRO A 321 8.80 4.09 3.57
N THR A 322 8.63 4.56 4.81
CA THR A 322 9.74 4.74 5.76
C THR A 322 9.34 4.45 7.21
N VAL A 323 10.06 3.51 7.83
CA VAL A 323 10.11 3.33 9.29
C VAL A 323 11.56 3.52 9.71
N ALA A 324 11.83 4.49 10.59
CA ALA A 324 13.14 4.70 11.18
C ALA A 324 13.16 4.16 12.61
N TYR A 325 14.26 3.50 12.98
CA TYR A 325 14.48 2.96 14.31
C TYR A 325 15.79 3.53 14.88
N THR A 326 15.76 3.86 16.17
CA THR A 326 16.95 4.24 16.94
C THR A 326 16.81 3.76 18.38
N ASP A 327 17.93 3.37 18.99
CA ASP A 327 18.08 3.09 20.42
C ASP A 327 19.45 3.60 20.91
N ALA A 328 19.75 3.40 22.20
CA ALA A 328 21.03 3.83 22.79
C ALA A 328 22.19 2.89 22.43
N GLU A 329 21.90 1.62 22.17
CA GLU A 329 22.85 0.55 21.86
C GLU A 329 23.31 0.57 20.39
N GLY A 330 22.60 1.30 19.53
CA GLY A 330 22.94 1.53 18.13
C GLY A 330 22.49 0.40 17.19
N HIS A 331 21.44 -0.35 17.52
CA HIS A 331 20.95 -1.41 16.65
C HIS A 331 20.41 -0.85 15.33
N VAL A 332 20.64 -1.61 14.25
CA VAL A 332 20.12 -1.30 12.92
C VAL A 332 18.97 -2.23 12.61
N VAL A 333 17.74 -1.69 12.66
CA VAL A 333 16.51 -2.43 12.38
C VAL A 333 15.91 -1.98 11.05
N THR A 334 15.60 -2.93 10.17
CA THR A 334 14.97 -2.68 8.87
C THR A 334 13.55 -3.20 8.86
N PHE A 335 12.62 -2.42 8.31
CA PHE A 335 11.21 -2.81 8.17
C PHE A 335 10.84 -2.99 6.71
N GLY A 336 9.90 -3.89 6.44
CA GLY A 336 9.29 -4.02 5.11
C GLY A 336 8.44 -2.80 4.76
N ASN A 337 8.26 -2.57 3.45
CA ASN A 337 7.37 -1.55 2.90
C ASN A 337 6.20 -2.22 2.15
N PRO A 338 5.16 -2.71 2.87
CA PRO A 338 4.04 -3.38 2.24
C PRO A 338 3.11 -2.39 1.52
N ALA A 339 2.52 -2.85 0.42
CA ALA A 339 1.51 -2.12 -0.35
C ALA A 339 0.14 -2.79 -0.23
N VAL A 340 -0.91 -1.98 -0.38
CA VAL A 340 -2.31 -2.41 -0.44
C VAL A 340 -2.91 -2.04 -1.79
N ASN A 341 -3.73 -2.93 -2.37
CA ASN A 341 -4.47 -2.65 -3.59
C ASN A 341 -5.75 -1.88 -3.24
N VAL A 342 -5.89 -0.66 -3.77
CA VAL A 342 -7.09 0.17 -3.59
C VAL A 342 -7.95 0.08 -4.84
N ARG A 343 -9.08 -0.63 -4.74
CA ARG A 343 -10.00 -0.92 -5.84
C ARG A 343 -11.21 0.01 -5.87
N GLY A 344 -11.76 0.24 -7.05
CA GLY A 344 -12.99 0.99 -7.26
C GLY A 344 -12.84 2.51 -7.23
N CYS A 345 -11.62 3.04 -7.28
CA CYS A 345 -11.40 4.45 -7.61
C CYS A 345 -11.43 4.58 -9.14
N ALA A 346 -12.38 5.33 -9.69
CA ALA A 346 -12.49 5.54 -11.14
C ALA A 346 -11.20 6.14 -11.72
N ALA A 347 -10.63 5.48 -12.73
CA ALA A 347 -9.30 5.79 -13.27
C ALA A 347 -9.28 5.91 -14.80
N ALA A 348 -10.17 5.22 -15.51
CA ALA A 348 -10.24 5.24 -16.98
C ALA A 348 -11.68 5.24 -17.48
N ILE A 349 -11.87 5.75 -18.70
CA ILE A 349 -13.13 5.73 -19.45
C ILE A 349 -12.86 5.24 -20.85
N ASP A 350 -13.80 4.46 -21.39
CA ASP A 350 -13.80 3.88 -22.73
C ASP A 350 -15.21 4.04 -23.30
N VAL A 351 -15.35 4.68 -24.45
CA VAL A 351 -16.64 4.93 -25.10
C VAL A 351 -16.70 4.06 -26.35
N GLU A 352 -17.76 3.29 -26.50
CA GLU A 352 -17.95 2.39 -27.65
C GLU A 352 -19.34 2.60 -28.29
N PRO A 353 -19.51 2.32 -29.60
CA PRO A 353 -18.46 1.89 -30.52
C PRO A 353 -17.46 3.00 -30.87
N GLU A 354 -16.17 2.67 -31.01
CA GLU A 354 -15.09 3.61 -31.41
C GLU A 354 -15.42 4.32 -32.75
N GLN A 355 -15.98 3.56 -33.69
CA GLN A 355 -16.53 4.08 -34.95
C GLN A 355 -17.74 3.27 -35.42
N GLU A 356 -18.80 3.94 -35.85
CA GLU A 356 -19.96 3.27 -36.47
C GLU A 356 -20.53 4.05 -37.67
N THR A 357 -21.07 3.35 -38.67
CA THR A 357 -21.73 3.94 -39.85
C THR A 357 -23.20 3.51 -39.92
N ASN A 358 -24.12 4.48 -40.05
CA ASN A 358 -25.57 4.25 -40.07
C ASN A 358 -26.16 4.89 -41.33
N GLU A 359 -27.07 4.15 -41.95
CA GLU A 359 -27.89 4.64 -43.03
C GLU A 359 -28.93 5.63 -42.50
N LEU A 360 -28.94 6.84 -43.05
CA LEU A 360 -29.94 7.86 -42.77
C LEU A 360 -31.18 7.66 -43.65
N GLY A 361 -32.36 8.06 -43.17
CA GLY A 361 -33.59 8.07 -43.97
C GLY A 361 -34.80 7.44 -43.29
N THR A 362 -34.63 6.81 -42.13
CA THR A 362 -35.78 6.38 -41.32
C THR A 362 -36.15 7.46 -40.30
N PRO A 363 -37.40 7.95 -40.28
CA PRO A 363 -37.83 8.97 -39.33
C PRO A 363 -37.63 8.54 -37.88
N GLY A 364 -37.03 9.42 -37.07
CA GLY A 364 -36.79 9.16 -35.65
C GLY A 364 -35.61 8.23 -35.36
N GLN A 365 -34.73 7.99 -36.35
CA GLN A 365 -33.47 7.29 -36.12
C GLN A 365 -32.66 7.93 -35.00
N THR A 366 -32.06 7.06 -34.19
CA THR A 366 -31.15 7.43 -33.09
C THR A 366 -29.86 6.64 -33.22
N HIS A 367 -28.81 7.13 -32.58
CA HIS A 367 -27.58 6.37 -32.32
C HIS A 367 -27.27 6.41 -30.82
N THR A 368 -26.66 5.33 -30.32
CA THR A 368 -26.32 5.15 -28.92
C THR A 368 -24.84 4.81 -28.81
N VAL A 369 -24.12 5.54 -27.97
CA VAL A 369 -22.79 5.18 -27.48
C VAL A 369 -22.88 4.78 -26.01
N THR A 370 -21.97 3.92 -25.55
CA THR A 370 -21.89 3.48 -24.16
C THR A 370 -20.52 3.85 -23.62
N ALA A 371 -20.47 4.64 -22.54
CA ALA A 371 -19.25 4.86 -21.78
C ALA A 371 -19.10 3.82 -20.68
N THR A 372 -17.93 3.19 -20.58
CA THR A 372 -17.55 2.28 -19.50
C THR A 372 -16.43 2.92 -18.68
N VAL A 373 -16.62 3.05 -17.37
CA VAL A 373 -15.60 3.56 -16.44
C VAL A 373 -15.02 2.42 -15.62
N THR A 374 -13.70 2.35 -15.56
CA THR A 374 -12.94 1.32 -14.84
C THR A 374 -11.94 1.93 -13.85
N ASP A 375 -11.50 1.13 -12.88
CA ASP A 375 -10.42 1.48 -11.96
C ASP A 375 -9.03 1.12 -12.53
N ASP A 376 -7.97 1.37 -11.76
CA ASP A 376 -6.57 1.08 -12.15
C ASP A 376 -6.30 -0.42 -12.41
N PHE A 377 -7.23 -1.31 -12.06
CA PHE A 377 -7.13 -2.75 -12.29
C PHE A 377 -8.03 -3.22 -13.45
N GLY A 378 -8.78 -2.32 -14.08
CA GLY A 378 -9.76 -2.63 -15.11
C GLY A 378 -11.11 -3.11 -14.59
N ASP A 379 -11.34 -3.06 -13.27
CA ASP A 379 -12.63 -3.44 -12.68
C ASP A 379 -13.66 -2.32 -12.92
N PRO A 380 -14.93 -2.64 -13.23
CA PRO A 380 -15.96 -1.65 -13.50
C PRO A 380 -16.31 -0.82 -12.25
N VAL A 381 -16.48 0.49 -12.42
CA VAL A 381 -16.81 1.42 -11.32
C VAL A 381 -18.20 2.00 -11.50
N ALA A 382 -19.07 1.69 -10.54
CA ALA A 382 -20.47 2.12 -10.54
C ALA A 382 -20.67 3.54 -9.99
N ASN A 383 -21.80 4.15 -10.37
CA ASN A 383 -22.27 5.46 -9.94
C ASN A 383 -21.35 6.64 -10.29
N VAL A 384 -20.45 6.48 -11.26
CA VAL A 384 -19.60 7.55 -11.76
C VAL A 384 -20.41 8.44 -12.71
N PRO A 385 -20.53 9.76 -12.45
CA PRO A 385 -21.18 10.68 -13.38
C PRO A 385 -20.35 10.83 -14.66
N VAL A 386 -20.98 10.60 -15.81
CA VAL A 386 -20.40 10.80 -17.14
C VAL A 386 -21.23 11.85 -17.87
N ASP A 387 -20.56 12.85 -18.43
CA ASP A 387 -21.11 13.86 -19.32
C ASP A 387 -20.75 13.52 -20.77
N PHE A 388 -21.74 13.59 -21.65
CA PHE A 388 -21.59 13.35 -23.08
C PHE A 388 -21.82 14.63 -23.87
N SER A 389 -21.05 14.83 -24.93
CA SER A 389 -21.20 15.94 -25.86
C SER A 389 -20.87 15.56 -27.30
N ILE A 390 -21.66 16.05 -28.25
CA ILE A 390 -21.35 15.95 -29.68
C ILE A 390 -20.57 17.21 -30.08
N LEU A 391 -19.28 17.06 -30.31
CA LEU A 391 -18.32 18.15 -30.50
C LEU A 391 -18.43 18.80 -31.89
N SER A 392 -18.66 17.97 -32.91
CA SER A 392 -18.74 18.38 -34.31
C SER A 392 -19.63 17.43 -35.09
N GLY A 393 -20.04 17.84 -36.30
CA GLY A 393 -20.86 17.03 -37.19
C GLY A 393 -22.29 17.56 -37.34
N PRO A 394 -23.13 16.84 -38.09
CA PRO A 394 -24.54 17.20 -38.31
C PRO A 394 -25.35 17.34 -37.02
N ASN A 395 -24.95 16.66 -35.93
CA ASN A 395 -25.64 16.69 -34.63
C ASN A 395 -24.89 17.49 -33.55
N ALA A 396 -23.94 18.36 -33.95
CA ALA A 396 -23.12 19.14 -33.03
C ALA A 396 -23.95 19.95 -32.01
N GLY A 397 -23.48 19.98 -30.76
CA GLY A 397 -24.15 20.66 -29.65
C GLY A 397 -25.14 19.79 -28.87
N GLY A 398 -25.38 18.54 -29.29
CA GLY A 398 -26.09 17.56 -28.48
C GLY A 398 -25.32 17.23 -27.19
N THR A 399 -26.03 17.12 -26.07
CA THR A 399 -25.44 16.80 -24.75
C THR A 399 -26.30 15.79 -23.99
N GLY A 400 -25.66 14.99 -23.14
CA GLY A 400 -26.35 14.09 -22.21
C GLY A 400 -25.52 13.87 -20.96
N ASN A 401 -26.12 13.28 -19.92
CA ASN A 401 -25.39 12.81 -18.76
C ASN A 401 -26.08 11.60 -18.14
N GLY A 402 -25.32 10.85 -17.36
CA GLY A 402 -25.83 9.74 -16.58
C GLY A 402 -24.78 9.20 -15.63
N ASN A 403 -25.19 8.27 -14.76
CA ASN A 403 -24.29 7.60 -13.85
C ASN A 403 -24.06 6.16 -14.33
N THR A 404 -22.82 5.70 -14.25
CA THR A 404 -22.48 4.31 -14.57
C THR A 404 -23.26 3.33 -13.70
N SER A 405 -23.70 2.23 -14.31
CA SER A 405 -24.38 1.12 -13.64
C SER A 405 -23.41 0.25 -12.83
N GLY A 406 -23.91 -0.84 -12.22
CA GLY A 406 -23.05 -1.85 -11.57
C GLY A 406 -22.01 -2.49 -12.49
N ALA A 407 -22.19 -2.41 -13.81
CA ALA A 407 -21.23 -2.87 -14.80
C ALA A 407 -20.25 -1.78 -15.24
N GLY A 408 -20.24 -0.61 -14.59
CA GLY A 408 -19.39 0.52 -14.98
C GLY A 408 -19.87 1.24 -16.24
N ALA A 409 -21.02 0.87 -16.81
CA ALA A 409 -21.50 1.36 -18.10
C ALA A 409 -22.66 2.36 -17.98
N VAL A 410 -22.70 3.36 -18.87
CA VAL A 410 -23.80 4.31 -19.06
C VAL A 410 -23.98 4.66 -20.54
N ASP A 411 -25.23 4.65 -21.00
CA ASP A 411 -25.56 4.90 -22.40
C ASP A 411 -25.91 6.38 -22.65
N PHE A 412 -25.53 6.88 -23.82
CA PHE A 412 -25.97 8.14 -24.37
C PHE A 412 -26.60 7.92 -25.74
N THR A 413 -27.89 8.21 -25.85
CA THR A 413 -28.66 8.08 -27.09
C THR A 413 -29.06 9.46 -27.59
N TYR A 414 -28.80 9.75 -28.86
CA TYR A 414 -29.20 11.00 -29.51
C TYR A 414 -29.92 10.77 -30.84
N PRO A 415 -30.88 11.64 -31.22
CA PRO A 415 -31.58 11.56 -32.49
C PRO A 415 -30.72 12.09 -33.64
N ALA A 416 -30.81 11.45 -34.80
CA ALA A 416 -30.18 11.91 -36.02
C ALA A 416 -30.94 13.10 -36.62
N THR A 417 -30.22 14.17 -36.96
CA THR A 417 -30.71 15.22 -37.85
C THR A 417 -31.10 14.59 -39.19
N GLN A 418 -32.29 14.91 -39.69
CA GLN A 418 -32.86 14.26 -40.87
C GLN A 418 -32.57 15.04 -42.17
N GLY A 419 -32.62 14.33 -43.30
CA GLY A 419 -32.36 14.89 -44.63
C GLY A 419 -30.88 15.17 -44.88
N LEU A 420 -30.58 15.89 -45.97
CA LEU A 420 -29.19 16.17 -46.39
C LEU A 420 -28.31 16.86 -45.33
N ALA A 421 -28.89 17.67 -44.44
CA ALA A 421 -28.16 18.32 -43.35
C ALA A 421 -27.71 17.33 -42.25
N GLY A 422 -28.30 16.13 -42.24
CA GLY A 422 -27.98 15.03 -41.33
C GLY A 422 -26.81 14.16 -41.77
N LEU A 423 -26.34 14.32 -43.00
CA LEU A 423 -25.22 13.54 -43.54
C LEU A 423 -23.88 14.09 -43.03
N GLY A 424 -22.95 13.17 -42.77
CA GLY A 424 -21.60 13.50 -42.31
C GLY A 424 -21.22 12.78 -41.03
N GLN A 425 -20.06 13.12 -40.51
CA GLN A 425 -19.47 12.49 -39.33
C GLN A 425 -19.74 13.33 -38.08
N ASP A 426 -20.33 12.73 -37.06
CA ASP A 426 -20.34 13.25 -35.70
C ASP A 426 -19.08 12.82 -34.95
N SER A 427 -18.54 13.70 -34.11
CA SER A 427 -17.54 13.36 -33.09
C SER A 427 -18.19 13.49 -31.73
N ILE A 428 -18.17 12.42 -30.94
CA ILE A 428 -18.88 12.29 -29.67
C ILE A 428 -17.84 12.07 -28.57
N ARG A 429 -17.96 12.82 -27.48
CA ARG A 429 -17.07 12.73 -26.33
C ARG A 429 -17.85 12.32 -25.09
N GLY A 430 -17.38 11.30 -24.39
CA GLY A 430 -17.77 10.99 -23.02
C GLY A 430 -16.68 11.42 -22.05
N CYS A 431 -17.03 12.06 -20.93
CA CYS A 431 -16.08 12.47 -19.90
C CYS A 431 -16.61 12.17 -18.50
N PHE A 432 -15.73 11.78 -17.59
CA PHE A 432 -15.99 11.88 -16.15
C PHE A 432 -14.95 12.77 -15.47
N THR A 433 -15.29 13.29 -14.29
CA THR A 433 -14.34 14.05 -13.48
C THR A 433 -13.61 13.11 -12.53
N HIS A 434 -12.31 12.94 -12.72
CA HIS A 434 -11.46 12.19 -11.83
C HIS A 434 -11.45 12.84 -10.43
N VAL A 435 -11.25 12.04 -9.40
CA VAL A 435 -11.20 12.47 -7.99
C VAL A 435 -10.13 13.53 -7.68
N ALA A 436 -9.12 13.66 -8.56
CA ALA A 436 -8.10 14.73 -8.52
C ALA A 436 -8.56 16.04 -9.19
N GLY A 437 -9.81 16.12 -9.65
CA GLY A 437 -10.45 17.32 -10.19
C GLY A 437 -10.23 17.58 -11.69
N HIS A 438 -9.51 16.71 -12.40
CA HIS A 438 -9.37 16.81 -13.86
C HIS A 438 -10.37 15.90 -14.58
N GLN A 439 -10.77 16.27 -15.79
CA GLN A 439 -11.61 15.40 -16.61
C GLN A 439 -10.77 14.35 -17.34
N LEU A 440 -11.28 13.13 -17.36
CA LEU A 440 -10.83 12.06 -18.24
C LEU A 440 -11.93 11.85 -19.26
N CYS A 441 -11.54 11.83 -20.53
CA CYS A 441 -12.48 11.82 -21.65
C CYS A 441 -12.02 10.83 -22.70
N ASP A 442 -12.98 10.33 -23.45
CA ASP A 442 -12.77 9.50 -24.62
C ASP A 442 -13.71 9.91 -25.76
N ASP A 443 -13.20 9.84 -27.00
CA ASP A 443 -13.82 10.41 -28.19
C ASP A 443 -14.05 9.34 -29.26
N VAL A 444 -15.28 9.21 -29.73
CA VAL A 444 -15.68 8.27 -30.79
C VAL A 444 -16.30 8.96 -31.99
N LEU A 445 -16.40 8.24 -33.11
CA LEU A 445 -16.90 8.77 -34.38
C LEU A 445 -18.17 8.06 -34.85
N LYS A 446 -19.10 8.84 -35.40
CA LYS A 446 -20.33 8.31 -36.00
C LYS A 446 -20.58 8.88 -37.39
N ASP A 447 -20.57 8.02 -38.40
CA ASP A 447 -20.87 8.41 -39.78
C ASP A 447 -22.36 8.21 -40.10
N TRP A 448 -23.03 9.28 -40.54
CA TRP A 448 -24.36 9.24 -41.16
C TRP A 448 -24.20 9.32 -42.67
N VAL A 449 -24.58 8.25 -43.34
CA VAL A 449 -24.47 8.11 -44.79
C VAL A 449 -25.85 7.84 -45.38
N ASP A 450 -25.98 8.16 -46.66
CA ASP A 450 -27.12 7.76 -47.47
C ASP A 450 -26.56 6.89 -48.60
N THR A 451 -26.91 5.61 -48.54
CA THR A 451 -26.51 4.56 -49.48
C THR A 451 -27.71 4.00 -50.24
N THR A 452 -28.92 4.46 -49.91
CA THR A 452 -30.18 3.97 -50.48
C THR A 452 -30.51 4.78 -51.73
N PRO A 453 -30.56 4.17 -52.92
CA PRO A 453 -30.92 4.90 -54.13
C PRO A 453 -32.39 5.37 -54.14
N PRO A 454 -32.69 6.44 -54.90
CA PRO A 454 -34.04 6.94 -55.05
C PRO A 454 -34.97 5.90 -55.70
N ALA A 455 -36.22 5.85 -55.27
CA ALA A 455 -37.26 5.07 -55.92
C ALA A 455 -37.83 5.83 -57.12
N VAL A 456 -37.70 5.25 -58.32
CA VAL A 456 -38.13 5.88 -59.58
C VAL A 456 -39.40 5.24 -60.12
N THR A 457 -40.28 6.06 -60.70
CA THR A 457 -41.40 5.60 -61.52
C THR A 457 -41.44 6.32 -62.86
N CYS A 458 -41.89 5.61 -63.89
CA CYS A 458 -42.24 6.17 -65.18
C CYS A 458 -43.70 5.79 -65.47
N GLN A 459 -44.60 6.77 -65.43
CA GLN A 459 -46.04 6.55 -65.58
C GLN A 459 -46.60 7.32 -66.77
N PRO A 460 -47.54 6.76 -67.57
CA PRO A 460 -48.18 7.51 -68.64
C PRO A 460 -48.86 8.80 -68.16
N THR A 461 -48.85 9.86 -68.97
CA THR A 461 -49.45 11.16 -68.65
C THR A 461 -50.25 11.76 -69.82
N ASN A 462 -50.85 12.94 -69.62
CA ASN A 462 -51.76 13.57 -70.58
C ASN A 462 -51.06 14.15 -71.83
N ASN A 463 -51.72 14.06 -72.98
CA ASN A 463 -51.28 14.73 -74.21
C ASN A 463 -51.66 16.23 -74.18
N PRO A 464 -50.73 17.17 -74.48
CA PRO A 464 -50.95 18.63 -74.47
C PRO A 464 -52.02 19.15 -75.46
N GLY A 465 -52.57 18.31 -76.34
CA GLY A 465 -53.67 18.67 -77.26
C GLY A 465 -55.08 18.74 -76.64
N GLY A 466 -55.23 18.58 -75.31
CA GLY A 466 -56.49 18.85 -74.61
C GLY A 466 -57.55 17.73 -74.62
N GLY A 467 -57.18 16.47 -74.86
CA GLY A 467 -58.14 15.36 -74.76
C GLY A 467 -57.49 13.99 -74.66
N ASN A 468 -57.75 13.30 -73.54
CA ASN A 468 -57.43 11.91 -73.21
C ASN A 468 -55.94 11.52 -73.13
N ILE A 469 -55.61 10.73 -72.10
CA ILE A 469 -54.37 9.94 -72.07
C ILE A 469 -54.43 9.03 -73.31
N PRO A 470 -53.46 9.08 -74.24
CA PRO A 470 -53.45 8.19 -75.38
C PRO A 470 -53.54 6.73 -74.88
N PRO A 471 -54.37 5.87 -75.50
CA PRO A 471 -54.26 4.43 -75.28
C PRO A 471 -52.80 4.04 -75.48
N ALA A 472 -52.34 3.02 -74.76
CA ALA A 472 -50.94 2.62 -74.71
C ALA A 472 -50.35 2.16 -76.08
N ASP A 473 -51.07 2.36 -77.18
CA ASP A 473 -50.84 1.79 -78.50
C ASP A 473 -50.27 2.80 -79.52
N ASN A 474 -49.50 3.82 -79.09
CA ASN A 474 -48.80 4.75 -79.98
C ASN A 474 -47.27 4.67 -79.83
N GLU A 475 -46.52 4.77 -80.95
CA GLU A 475 -45.03 4.73 -80.98
C GLU A 475 -44.37 5.94 -80.26
N ASP A 476 -45.19 6.85 -79.71
CA ASP A 476 -44.87 8.14 -79.12
C ASP A 476 -45.60 8.31 -77.76
N GLY A 477 -45.02 7.81 -76.66
CA GLY A 477 -45.65 7.88 -75.34
C GLY A 477 -45.38 9.19 -74.58
N PHE A 478 -46.38 9.69 -73.85
CA PHE A 478 -46.21 10.78 -72.88
C PHE A 478 -46.09 10.18 -71.49
N PHE A 479 -45.05 10.52 -70.75
CA PHE A 479 -44.79 9.99 -69.41
C PHE A 479 -44.48 11.10 -68.41
N VAL A 480 -44.89 10.92 -67.16
CA VAL A 480 -44.36 11.67 -66.03
C VAL A 480 -43.31 10.80 -65.34
N LEU A 481 -42.14 11.39 -65.12
CA LEU A 481 -41.05 10.77 -64.38
C LEU A 481 -41.10 11.27 -62.94
N THR A 482 -41.12 10.36 -61.97
CA THR A 482 -41.05 10.72 -60.55
C THR A 482 -39.92 9.96 -59.88
N ALA A 483 -39.24 10.63 -58.96
CA ALA A 483 -38.30 10.03 -58.03
C ALA A 483 -38.66 10.48 -56.60
N THR A 484 -38.54 9.57 -55.65
CA THR A 484 -38.65 9.86 -54.21
C THR A 484 -37.47 9.22 -53.50
N ASP A 485 -36.86 9.95 -52.57
CA ASP A 485 -35.78 9.45 -51.74
C ASP A 485 -36.05 9.80 -50.26
N ALA A 486 -35.46 9.02 -49.35
CA ALA A 486 -35.66 9.18 -47.92
C ALA A 486 -34.85 10.35 -47.31
N VAL A 487 -33.71 10.70 -47.93
CA VAL A 487 -32.77 11.72 -47.42
C VAL A 487 -32.69 12.92 -48.36
N ASP A 488 -32.65 12.67 -49.67
CA ASP A 488 -32.65 13.71 -50.71
C ASP A 488 -34.08 14.12 -51.07
N PRO A 489 -34.50 15.38 -50.80
CA PRO A 489 -35.81 15.85 -51.21
C PRO A 489 -35.95 16.05 -52.74
N ASN A 490 -34.84 16.10 -53.49
CA ASN A 490 -34.84 16.44 -54.92
C ASN A 490 -33.94 15.52 -55.77
N PRO A 491 -34.17 14.19 -55.79
CA PRO A 491 -33.40 13.28 -56.63
C PRO A 491 -33.57 13.61 -58.12
N LEU A 492 -32.46 13.50 -58.87
CA LEU A 492 -32.41 13.81 -60.29
C LEU A 492 -32.69 12.57 -61.14
N LEU A 493 -33.50 12.76 -62.19
CA LEU A 493 -33.89 11.71 -63.12
C LEU A 493 -33.11 11.79 -64.43
N PHE A 494 -32.79 10.62 -64.97
CA PHE A 494 -32.05 10.43 -66.21
C PHE A 494 -32.71 9.35 -67.07
N VAL A 495 -32.74 9.58 -68.37
CA VAL A 495 -33.31 8.70 -69.39
C VAL A 495 -32.18 8.20 -70.27
N SER A 496 -31.91 6.90 -70.20
CA SER A 496 -30.92 6.20 -71.01
C SER A 496 -31.59 5.48 -72.19
N ASP A 497 -30.88 5.39 -73.32
CA ASP A 497 -31.28 4.61 -74.49
C ASP A 497 -30.81 3.16 -74.38
N SER A 498 -31.68 2.16 -74.50
CA SER A 498 -31.26 0.75 -74.47
C SER A 498 -30.45 0.31 -75.70
N ALA A 499 -30.48 1.09 -76.80
CA ALA A 499 -29.78 0.78 -78.05
C ALA A 499 -28.65 1.77 -78.39
N SER A 500 -28.27 2.67 -77.47
CA SER A 500 -27.11 3.56 -77.63
C SER A 500 -26.53 4.03 -76.29
N SER A 501 -25.42 4.77 -76.30
CA SER A 501 -24.84 5.37 -75.07
C SER A 501 -25.46 6.71 -74.70
N ALA A 502 -26.59 7.09 -75.32
CA ALA A 502 -27.23 8.38 -75.06
C ALA A 502 -27.91 8.37 -73.69
N VAL A 503 -27.63 9.41 -72.90
CA VAL A 503 -28.27 9.70 -71.61
C VAL A 503 -28.71 11.15 -71.61
N PHE A 504 -29.97 11.38 -71.28
CA PHE A 504 -30.59 12.71 -71.18
C PHE A 504 -31.14 12.87 -69.78
N GLY A 505 -30.82 13.95 -69.06
CA GLY A 505 -31.24 14.01 -67.67
C GLY A 505 -30.74 15.20 -66.89
N GLY A 506 -30.72 15.01 -65.56
CA GLY A 506 -30.73 16.10 -64.58
C GLY A 506 -32.14 16.66 -64.39
N PHE A 507 -33.16 15.84 -64.64
CA PHE A 507 -34.56 16.28 -64.58
C PHE A 507 -35.08 16.22 -63.13
N PRO A 508 -35.82 17.24 -62.65
CA PRO A 508 -36.48 17.16 -61.36
C PRO A 508 -37.63 16.14 -61.38
N SER A 509 -37.98 15.60 -60.21
CA SER A 509 -39.18 14.77 -60.03
C SER A 509 -40.45 15.52 -60.48
N GLY A 510 -41.33 14.84 -61.22
CA GLY A 510 -42.52 15.42 -61.85
C GLY A 510 -42.33 15.84 -63.30
N THR A 511 -41.12 15.70 -63.87
CA THR A 511 -40.84 16.03 -65.28
C THR A 511 -41.69 15.20 -66.23
N LYS A 512 -42.41 15.87 -67.12
CA LYS A 512 -43.22 15.27 -68.18
C LYS A 512 -42.45 15.23 -69.49
N ILE A 513 -42.32 14.04 -70.06
CA ILE A 513 -41.61 13.82 -71.31
C ILE A 513 -42.53 13.25 -72.39
N LYS A 514 -42.28 13.64 -73.64
CA LYS A 514 -42.70 12.89 -74.82
C LYS A 514 -41.53 12.03 -75.28
N LEU A 515 -41.67 10.71 -75.17
CA LEU A 515 -40.73 9.74 -75.72
C LEU A 515 -41.07 9.43 -77.17
N VAL A 516 -40.06 9.36 -78.01
CA VAL A 516 -40.16 8.96 -79.42
C VAL A 516 -39.10 7.89 -79.69
N GLN A 517 -39.52 6.67 -79.98
CA GLN A 517 -38.61 5.59 -80.37
C GLN A 517 -38.44 5.61 -81.90
N ALA A 518 -37.25 5.94 -82.38
CA ALA A 518 -36.94 6.05 -83.80
C ALA A 518 -35.67 5.25 -84.13
N PRO A 519 -35.80 3.94 -84.44
CA PRO A 519 -34.66 3.11 -84.82
C PRO A 519 -33.92 3.71 -86.02
N GLY A 520 -32.65 4.05 -85.82
CA GLY A 520 -31.78 4.66 -86.85
C GLY A 520 -31.66 6.19 -86.79
N ALA A 521 -32.47 6.87 -85.96
CA ALA A 521 -32.28 8.30 -85.70
C ALA A 521 -31.07 8.56 -84.78
N THR A 522 -30.53 9.77 -84.80
CA THR A 522 -29.58 10.23 -83.77
C THR A 522 -30.37 10.64 -82.53
N PRO A 523 -30.11 10.04 -81.34
CA PRO A 523 -30.79 10.42 -80.12
C PRO A 523 -30.68 11.91 -79.85
N ASN A 524 -31.77 12.55 -79.44
CA ASN A 524 -31.78 13.97 -79.13
C ASN A 524 -32.82 14.33 -78.07
N GLN A 525 -32.60 15.47 -77.43
CA GLN A 525 -33.52 16.12 -76.50
C GLN A 525 -33.80 17.54 -77.00
N LYS A 526 -35.06 17.96 -76.94
CA LYS A 526 -35.47 19.35 -77.18
C LYS A 526 -36.63 19.73 -76.25
N PRO A 527 -36.86 21.04 -76.02
CA PRO A 527 -38.03 21.49 -75.27
C PRO A 527 -39.33 20.89 -75.82
N GLY A 528 -40.22 20.48 -74.92
CA GLY A 528 -41.56 19.99 -75.24
C GLY A 528 -42.52 21.11 -75.62
N ALA A 529 -43.81 20.80 -75.72
CA ALA A 529 -44.86 21.74 -76.06
C ALA A 529 -46.06 21.55 -75.12
N GLY A 530 -46.74 22.64 -74.77
CA GLY A 530 -47.84 22.63 -73.79
C GLY A 530 -47.34 22.17 -72.41
N ASP A 531 -48.04 21.21 -71.80
CA ASP A 531 -47.72 20.65 -70.48
C ASP A 531 -46.56 19.63 -70.47
N ILE A 532 -45.82 19.50 -71.57
CA ILE A 532 -44.69 18.57 -71.69
C ILE A 532 -43.39 19.35 -71.64
N ASP A 533 -42.51 18.99 -70.71
CA ASP A 533 -41.24 19.66 -70.49
C ASP A 533 -40.23 19.34 -71.59
N TRP A 534 -40.12 18.06 -71.99
CA TRP A 534 -39.11 17.61 -72.94
C TRP A 534 -39.68 16.65 -73.98
N ARG A 535 -39.19 16.75 -75.22
CA ARG A 535 -39.32 15.68 -76.22
C ARG A 535 -37.97 15.00 -76.39
N ILE A 536 -37.93 13.70 -76.10
CA ILE A 536 -36.73 12.88 -76.16
C ILE A 536 -36.92 11.84 -77.27
N THR A 537 -35.96 11.76 -78.19
CA THR A 537 -35.93 10.76 -79.27
C THR A 537 -34.79 9.78 -79.01
N LEU A 538 -35.08 8.48 -79.00
CA LEU A 538 -34.14 7.38 -78.70
C LEU A 538 -34.11 6.36 -79.85
N LYS A 539 -33.07 5.52 -79.92
CA LYS A 539 -33.01 4.40 -80.88
C LYS A 539 -33.74 3.16 -80.37
N GLY A 540 -33.59 2.88 -79.07
CA GLY A 540 -34.17 1.76 -78.34
C GLY A 540 -35.18 2.24 -77.29
N ASP A 541 -35.38 1.42 -76.27
CA ASP A 541 -36.33 1.68 -75.19
C ASP A 541 -35.76 2.71 -74.21
N ALA A 542 -36.64 3.47 -73.58
CA ALA A 542 -36.27 4.42 -72.54
C ALA A 542 -36.11 3.70 -71.19
N LEU A 543 -34.89 3.78 -70.64
CA LEU A 543 -34.53 3.26 -69.33
C LEU A 543 -34.32 4.43 -68.37
N VAL A 544 -35.26 4.64 -67.46
CA VAL A 544 -35.23 5.77 -66.51
C VAL A 544 -34.61 5.35 -65.21
N HIS A 545 -33.61 6.08 -64.74
CA HIS A 545 -33.02 5.90 -63.42
C HIS A 545 -32.94 7.23 -62.67
N GLY A 546 -32.83 7.15 -61.36
CA GLY A 546 -32.70 8.29 -60.47
C GLY A 546 -31.31 8.28 -59.83
N VAL A 547 -30.79 9.46 -59.54
CA VAL A 547 -29.55 9.67 -58.78
C VAL A 547 -29.85 10.69 -57.68
N ASP A 548 -29.60 10.33 -56.43
CA ASP A 548 -29.72 11.25 -55.30
C ASP A 548 -28.47 12.15 -55.15
N ALA A 549 -28.51 13.06 -54.17
CA ALA A 549 -27.40 13.94 -53.83
C ALA A 549 -26.13 13.22 -53.32
N SER A 550 -26.27 12.00 -52.79
CA SER A 550 -25.17 11.14 -52.32
C SER A 550 -24.53 10.35 -53.47
N GLY A 551 -25.16 10.35 -54.65
CA GLY A 551 -24.70 9.69 -55.86
C GLY A 551 -25.21 8.26 -56.02
N ASN A 552 -26.13 7.79 -55.17
CA ASN A 552 -26.68 6.45 -55.33
C ASN A 552 -27.65 6.42 -56.50
N GLN A 553 -27.51 5.40 -57.34
CA GLN A 553 -28.27 5.26 -58.57
C GLN A 553 -29.29 4.14 -58.49
N SER A 554 -30.55 4.45 -58.81
CA SER A 554 -31.61 3.45 -58.86
C SER A 554 -31.38 2.44 -59.97
N ALA A 555 -31.92 1.23 -59.81
CA ALA A 555 -32.10 0.35 -60.96
C ALA A 555 -32.97 1.05 -62.02
N PRO A 556 -32.67 0.91 -63.32
CA PRO A 556 -33.45 1.54 -64.37
C PRO A 556 -34.84 0.92 -64.49
N VAL A 557 -35.86 1.76 -64.60
CA VAL A 557 -37.25 1.39 -64.89
C VAL A 557 -37.53 1.67 -66.36
N SER A 558 -38.07 0.68 -67.07
CA SER A 558 -38.45 0.86 -68.47
C SER A 558 -39.75 1.65 -68.58
N CYS A 559 -39.76 2.71 -69.40
CA CYS A 559 -41.01 3.31 -69.85
C CYS A 559 -41.54 2.46 -71.02
N LEU A 560 -42.36 1.45 -70.69
CA LEU A 560 -42.87 0.54 -71.71
C LEU A 560 -43.82 1.28 -72.67
N VAL A 561 -43.45 1.26 -73.95
CA VAL A 561 -44.31 1.65 -75.06
C VAL A 561 -44.80 0.33 -75.69
N PRO A 562 -46.09 -0.02 -75.58
CA PRO A 562 -46.63 -1.22 -76.23
C PRO A 562 -46.40 -1.22 -77.75
N PRO A 563 -46.19 -2.41 -78.35
CA PRO A 563 -46.00 -2.54 -79.78
C PRO A 563 -47.27 -2.13 -80.55
N PRO A 564 -47.13 -1.66 -81.80
CA PRO A 564 -48.25 -1.14 -82.58
C PRO A 564 -49.39 -2.17 -82.70
N PRO A 565 -50.66 -1.74 -82.71
CA PRO A 565 -51.73 -2.59 -83.20
C PRO A 565 -51.43 -2.86 -84.68
N LYS A 566 -51.24 -4.15 -85.01
CA LYS A 566 -51.01 -4.62 -86.38
C LYS A 566 -52.18 -4.29 -87.31
#